data_AF-A0A245ZCZ7-F1
#
_entry.id   AF-A0A245ZCZ7-F1
#
_cell.length_a   1.000
_cell.length_b   1.000
_cell.length_c   1.000
_cell.angle_alpha   90.00
_cell.angle_beta   90.00
_cell.angle_gamma   90.00
#
_symmetry.space_group_name_H-M   'P 1'
#
loop_
_entity.id
_entity.type
_entity.pdbx_description
1 polymer ?
#
loop_
_entity_poly.entity_id
_entity_poly.type
_entity_poly.pdbx_seq_one_letter_code
_entity_poly.pdbx_strand_id
1 'polypeptide(L)'
;MVGPPKTLQDLRKVEGAVRVTCRACKRVTFHDREEMIQLRSAGLQSCDWAAVVHGMRCGHCLGENVKVEIEAFADGLPALRRRRAAMITIELALFILRQAAYSGSRATIPVEAVRLALRALHPFLQDRGMLERFWMAYANPSPHPWGGPGSCFNDLVRGLMKRGFAVPAEFR
;
A
#
# COMPACT_ATOMS: atom_id res chain seq x y z
N MET A 1 -13.82 25.24 -2.47
CA MET A 1 -14.55 23.95 -2.44
C MET A 1 -14.09 23.13 -3.63
N VAL A 2 -13.27 22.12 -3.40
CA VAL A 2 -12.89 21.15 -4.43
C VAL A 2 -14.07 20.18 -4.55
N GLY A 3 -14.61 19.99 -5.75
CA GLY A 3 -15.71 19.04 -5.98
C GLY A 3 -15.35 17.61 -5.55
N PRO A 4 -16.31 16.66 -5.59
CA PRO A 4 -16.00 15.27 -5.31
C PRO A 4 -14.84 14.79 -6.18
N PRO A 5 -13.93 13.96 -5.65
CA PRO A 5 -12.81 13.43 -6.41
C PRO A 5 -13.34 12.65 -7.61
N LYS A 6 -12.57 12.61 -8.70
CA LYS A 6 -12.96 11.80 -9.86
C LYS A 6 -12.68 10.33 -9.58
N THR A 7 -11.57 10.05 -8.92
CA THR A 7 -11.10 8.68 -8.66
C THR A 7 -10.60 8.51 -7.22
N LEU A 8 -10.49 7.26 -6.75
CA LEU A 8 -9.82 6.96 -5.47
C LEU A 8 -8.37 7.43 -5.42
N GLN A 9 -7.70 7.54 -6.57
CA GLN A 9 -6.32 8.01 -6.64
C GLN A 9 -6.21 9.50 -6.31
N ASP A 10 -7.24 10.31 -6.60
CA ASP A 10 -7.25 11.73 -6.25
C ASP A 10 -7.22 11.96 -4.73
N LEU A 11 -7.64 10.96 -3.94
CA LEU A 11 -7.54 10.99 -2.48
C LEU A 11 -6.08 11.04 -1.99
N ARG A 12 -5.09 10.74 -2.85
CA ARG A 12 -3.67 10.94 -2.56
C ARG A 12 -3.33 12.41 -2.32
N LYS A 13 -4.05 13.36 -2.93
CA LYS A 13 -3.79 14.81 -2.86
C LYS A 13 -4.35 15.48 -1.61
N VAL A 14 -5.42 14.94 -1.06
CA VAL A 14 -6.16 15.55 0.07
C VAL A 14 -5.89 14.85 1.41
N GLU A 15 -5.00 13.86 1.42
CA GLU A 15 -4.69 13.04 2.61
C GLU A 15 -5.98 12.63 3.36
N GLY A 16 -6.90 12.02 2.61
CA GLY A 16 -8.20 11.60 3.12
C GLY A 16 -8.36 10.08 3.22
N ALA A 17 -9.17 9.64 4.18
CA ALA A 17 -9.72 8.29 4.25
C ALA A 17 -11.16 8.25 3.72
N VAL A 18 -11.63 7.06 3.36
CA VAL A 18 -13.03 6.86 2.99
C VAL A 18 -13.81 6.39 4.21
N ARG A 19 -14.78 7.21 4.62
CA ARG A 19 -15.71 6.91 5.68
C ARG A 19 -16.98 6.29 5.09
N VAL A 20 -17.35 5.13 5.59
CA VAL A 20 -18.56 4.42 5.19
C VAL A 20 -19.48 4.31 6.40
N THR A 21 -20.66 4.91 6.31
CA THR A 21 -21.68 4.87 7.37
C THR A 21 -22.89 4.08 6.88
N CYS A 22 -23.15 2.93 7.48
CA CYS A 22 -24.35 2.16 7.16
C CYS A 22 -25.59 2.84 7.75
N ARG A 23 -26.60 3.13 6.92
CA ARG A 23 -27.83 3.76 7.42
C ARG A 23 -28.74 2.80 8.19
N ALA A 24 -28.63 1.49 7.91
CA ALA A 24 -29.40 0.44 8.57
C ALA A 24 -28.85 0.12 9.98
N CYS A 25 -27.59 -0.33 10.09
CA CYS A 25 -27.01 -0.72 11.38
C CYS A 25 -26.24 0.42 12.09
N LYS A 26 -26.20 1.63 11.51
CA LYS A 26 -25.48 2.81 12.02
C LYS A 26 -23.97 2.67 12.21
N ARG A 27 -23.39 1.52 11.86
CA ARG A 27 -21.95 1.29 11.96
C ARG A 27 -21.19 2.18 11.00
N VAL A 28 -20.11 2.77 11.52
CA VAL A 28 -19.14 3.57 10.76
C VAL A 28 -17.88 2.74 10.61
N THR A 29 -17.40 2.61 9.38
CA THR A 29 -16.09 2.03 9.07
C THR A 29 -15.26 3.04 8.31
N PHE A 30 -13.95 2.99 8.54
CA PHE A 30 -13.00 3.81 7.83
C PHE A 30 -12.05 2.92 7.04
N HIS A 31 -11.82 3.30 5.80
CA HIS A 31 -10.94 2.58 4.90
C HIS A 31 -9.80 3.49 4.47
N ASP A 32 -8.56 3.00 4.56
CA ASP A 32 -7.44 3.66 3.89
C ASP A 32 -7.63 3.56 2.37
N ARG A 33 -7.21 4.60 1.65
CA ARG A 33 -7.39 4.68 0.20
C ARG A 33 -6.64 3.58 -0.55
N GLU A 34 -5.44 3.18 -0.13
CA GLU A 34 -4.64 2.19 -0.86
C GLU A 34 -5.25 0.80 -0.67
N GLU A 35 -5.84 0.54 0.49
CA GLU A 35 -6.61 -0.68 0.75
C GLU A 35 -7.86 -0.75 -0.10
N MET A 36 -8.58 0.37 -0.23
CA MET A 36 -9.74 0.47 -1.14
C MET A 36 -9.35 0.25 -2.60
N ILE A 37 -8.26 0.87 -3.06
CA ILE A 37 -7.74 0.68 -4.41
C ILE A 37 -7.38 -0.79 -4.61
N GLN A 38 -6.65 -1.41 -3.67
CA GLN A 38 -6.27 -2.82 -3.77
C GLN A 38 -7.48 -3.75 -3.81
N LEU A 39 -8.45 -3.57 -2.92
CA LEU A 39 -9.69 -4.36 -2.87
C LEU A 39 -10.43 -4.31 -4.21
N ARG A 40 -10.57 -3.11 -4.78
CA ARG A 40 -11.30 -2.93 -6.04
C ARG A 40 -10.52 -3.42 -7.25
N SER A 41 -9.21 -3.18 -7.31
CA SER A 41 -8.36 -3.75 -8.36
C SER A 41 -8.37 -5.27 -8.35
N ALA A 42 -8.33 -5.90 -7.17
CA ALA A 42 -8.40 -7.36 -7.05
C ALA A 42 -9.75 -7.93 -7.52
N GLY A 43 -10.84 -7.19 -7.33
CA GLY A 43 -12.17 -7.54 -7.82
C GLY A 43 -12.48 -7.08 -9.25
N LEU A 44 -11.49 -6.54 -9.99
CA LEU A 44 -11.68 -5.92 -11.32
C LEU A 44 -12.79 -4.84 -11.35
N GLN A 45 -12.94 -4.10 -10.24
CA GLN A 45 -13.93 -3.04 -10.08
C GLN A 45 -13.33 -1.67 -10.39
N SER A 46 -14.13 -0.77 -10.97
CA SER A 46 -13.70 0.60 -11.26
C SER A 46 -13.30 1.35 -9.98
N CYS A 47 -12.21 2.12 -10.04
CA CYS A 47 -11.77 3.04 -8.99
C CYS A 47 -12.38 4.45 -9.10
N ASP A 48 -13.33 4.65 -10.01
CA ASP A 48 -14.08 5.91 -10.13
C ASP A 48 -14.88 6.17 -8.87
N TRP A 49 -14.89 7.42 -8.41
CA TRP A 49 -15.54 7.78 -7.15
C TRP A 49 -17.04 7.46 -7.16
N ALA A 50 -17.74 7.74 -8.26
CA ALA A 50 -19.16 7.39 -8.39
C ALA A 50 -19.39 5.88 -8.27
N ALA A 51 -18.56 5.07 -8.93
CA ALA A 51 -18.65 3.61 -8.86
C ALA A 51 -18.32 3.06 -7.46
N VAL A 52 -17.45 3.75 -6.71
CA VAL A 52 -17.19 3.44 -5.30
C VAL A 52 -18.41 3.74 -4.45
N VAL A 53 -18.97 4.95 -4.55
CA VAL A 53 -20.12 5.37 -3.75
C VAL A 53 -21.31 4.42 -3.95
N HIS A 54 -21.58 4.00 -5.19
CA HIS A 54 -22.68 3.09 -5.51
C HIS A 54 -22.38 1.61 -5.22
N GLY A 55 -21.11 1.19 -5.29
CA GLY A 55 -20.74 -0.21 -5.14
C GLY A 55 -20.46 -0.67 -3.71
N MET A 56 -20.39 0.25 -2.74
CA MET A 56 -20.06 -0.09 -1.36
C MET A 56 -21.26 -0.69 -0.62
N ARG A 57 -20.97 -1.69 0.21
CA ARG A 57 -21.93 -2.33 1.11
C ARG A 57 -21.42 -2.29 2.54
N CYS A 58 -22.33 -2.42 3.50
CA CYS A 58 -21.92 -2.53 4.89
C CYS A 58 -21.17 -3.86 5.12
N GLY A 59 -19.92 -3.80 5.57
CA GLY A 59 -19.14 -5.01 5.89
C GLY A 59 -19.68 -5.85 7.06
N HIS A 60 -20.73 -5.40 7.76
CA HIS A 60 -21.33 -6.11 8.89
C HIS A 60 -22.69 -6.73 8.55
N CYS A 61 -23.66 -5.91 8.13
CA CYS A 61 -25.01 -6.40 7.80
C CYS A 61 -25.26 -6.57 6.30
N LEU A 62 -24.24 -6.35 5.46
CA LEU A 62 -24.30 -6.45 3.99
C LEU A 62 -25.31 -5.51 3.30
N GLY A 63 -25.96 -4.61 4.03
CA GLY A 63 -26.89 -3.63 3.46
C GLY A 63 -26.23 -2.67 2.48
N GLU A 64 -26.95 -2.35 1.40
CA GLU A 64 -26.49 -1.46 0.31
C GLU A 64 -26.73 0.03 0.61
N ASN A 65 -27.58 0.33 1.60
CA ASN A 65 -27.87 1.71 2.01
C ASN A 65 -26.74 2.26 2.91
N VAL A 66 -25.62 2.60 2.28
CA VAL A 66 -24.44 3.20 2.92
C VAL A 66 -24.24 4.64 2.45
N LYS A 67 -23.79 5.50 3.36
CA LYS A 67 -23.30 6.84 3.05
C LYS A 67 -21.78 6.78 2.97
N VAL A 68 -21.21 7.18 1.84
CA VAL A 68 -19.77 7.21 1.60
C VAL A 68 -19.30 8.67 1.58
N GLU A 69 -18.34 9.00 2.44
CA GLU A 69 -17.80 10.35 2.61
C GLU A 69 -16.28 10.31 2.67
N ILE A 70 -15.66 11.47 2.46
CA ILE A 70 -14.21 11.64 2.59
C ILE A 70 -13.98 12.31 3.93
N GLU A 71 -13.12 11.71 4.74
CA GLU A 71 -12.72 12.25 6.03
C GLU A 71 -11.23 12.60 5.93
N ALA A 72 -10.88 13.88 6.14
CA ALA A 72 -9.49 14.30 6.19
C ALA A 72 -8.82 13.74 7.45
N PHE A 73 -7.55 13.33 7.38
CA PHE A 73 -6.85 12.77 8.55
C PHE A 73 -6.62 13.76 9.72
N ALA A 74 -6.93 15.05 9.52
CA ALA A 74 -6.73 16.11 10.51
C ALA A 74 -7.54 15.88 11.80
N ASP A 75 -8.75 15.30 11.70
CA ASP A 75 -9.68 15.19 12.82
C ASP A 75 -9.83 13.73 13.31
N GLY A 76 -9.19 13.41 14.44
CA GLY A 76 -9.73 12.42 15.37
C GLY A 76 -9.55 10.92 15.09
N LEU A 77 -8.72 10.47 14.12
CA LEU A 77 -8.58 9.03 13.81
C LEU A 77 -7.16 8.47 14.05
N PRO A 78 -6.68 8.35 15.30
CA PRO A 78 -5.34 7.85 15.63
C PRO A 78 -5.01 6.47 15.01
N ALA A 79 -5.98 5.56 14.97
CA ALA A 79 -5.78 4.22 14.41
C ALA A 79 -5.49 4.27 12.89
N LEU A 80 -6.23 5.11 12.15
CA LEU A 80 -5.97 5.32 10.73
C LEU A 80 -4.65 6.04 10.49
N ARG A 81 -4.30 7.03 11.31
CA ARG A 81 -3.00 7.72 11.21
C ARG A 81 -1.84 6.74 11.39
N ARG A 82 -1.92 5.83 12.37
CA ARG A 82 -0.90 4.77 12.56
C ARG A 82 -0.84 3.84 11.34
N ARG A 83 -2.00 3.41 10.84
CA ARG A 83 -2.10 2.55 9.66
C ARG A 83 -1.50 3.22 8.42
N ARG A 84 -1.79 4.51 8.22
CA ARG A 84 -1.24 5.34 7.15
C ARG A 84 0.26 5.53 7.28
N ALA A 85 0.76 5.80 8.49
CA ALA A 85 2.20 5.93 8.74
C ALA A 85 2.94 4.61 8.41
N ALA A 86 2.37 3.47 8.79
CA ALA A 86 2.90 2.15 8.40
C ALA A 86 2.93 1.98 6.89
N MET A 87 1.83 2.32 6.20
CA MET A 87 1.73 2.26 4.74
C MET A 87 2.75 3.15 4.03
N ILE A 88 2.94 4.39 4.48
CA ILE A 88 3.95 5.31 3.95
C ILE A 88 5.36 4.73 4.13
N THR A 89 5.62 4.15 5.30
CA THR A 89 6.92 3.52 5.60
C THR A 89 7.19 2.35 4.65
N ILE A 90 6.19 1.49 4.42
CA ILE A 90 6.27 0.38 3.47
C ILE A 90 6.51 0.89 2.05
N GLU A 91 5.73 1.88 1.61
CA GLU A 91 5.81 2.48 0.27
C GLU A 91 7.20 3.06 -0.02
N LEU A 92 7.72 3.89 0.91
CA LEU A 92 9.04 4.50 0.76
C LEU A 92 10.16 3.45 0.78
N ALA A 93 10.06 2.44 1.65
CA ALA A 93 11.03 1.36 1.68
C ALA A 93 11.02 0.55 0.37
N LEU A 94 9.84 0.19 -0.14
CA LEU A 94 9.71 -0.51 -1.43
C LEU A 94 10.23 0.32 -2.60
N PHE A 95 10.04 1.64 -2.58
CA PHE A 95 10.59 2.53 -3.60
C PHE A 95 12.12 2.45 -3.66
N ILE A 96 12.79 2.55 -2.52
CA ILE A 96 14.25 2.43 -2.42
C ILE A 96 14.71 1.04 -2.88
N LEU A 97 14.06 -0.02 -2.40
CA LEU A 97 14.46 -1.39 -2.75
C LEU A 97 14.20 -1.73 -4.22
N ARG A 98 13.14 -1.19 -4.83
CA ARG A 98 12.90 -1.33 -6.27
C ARG A 98 14.01 -0.68 -7.06
N GLN A 99 14.36 0.56 -6.74
CA GLN A 99 15.45 1.23 -7.43
C GLN A 99 16.76 0.45 -7.24
N ALA A 100 17.06 -0.04 -6.03
CA ALA A 100 18.25 -0.86 -5.77
C ALA A 100 18.23 -2.19 -6.54
N ALA A 101 17.04 -2.75 -6.79
CA ALA A 101 16.88 -3.99 -7.53
C ALA A 101 17.06 -3.84 -9.06
N TYR A 102 16.77 -2.64 -9.59
CA TYR A 102 16.72 -2.39 -11.04
C TYR A 102 17.62 -1.25 -11.53
N SER A 103 18.48 -0.67 -10.67
CA SER A 103 19.26 0.54 -11.00
C SER A 103 20.32 0.37 -12.09
N GLY A 104 20.64 -0.85 -12.52
CA GLY A 104 21.74 -1.10 -13.46
C GLY A 104 23.08 -0.55 -12.94
N SER A 105 24.16 -0.72 -13.71
CA SER A 105 25.52 -0.37 -13.30
C SER A 105 25.81 1.14 -13.14
N ARG A 106 24.82 2.03 -13.36
CA ARG A 106 25.09 3.48 -13.53
C ARG A 106 24.78 4.36 -12.33
N ALA A 107 24.07 3.87 -11.32
CA ALA A 107 23.89 4.58 -10.05
C ALA A 107 23.50 3.58 -8.96
N THR A 108 24.50 2.97 -8.32
CA THR A 108 24.27 2.17 -7.12
C THR A 108 23.66 3.05 -6.05
N ILE A 109 22.45 2.70 -5.60
CA ILE A 109 21.85 3.32 -4.41
C ILE A 109 22.81 3.20 -3.23
N PRO A 110 22.91 4.19 -2.34
CA PRO A 110 23.73 4.07 -1.13
C PRO A 110 23.35 2.83 -0.32
N VAL A 111 24.36 2.06 0.09
CA VAL A 111 24.19 0.82 0.87
C VAL A 111 23.39 1.07 2.16
N GLU A 112 23.59 2.23 2.79
CA GLU A 112 22.91 2.67 3.99
C GLU A 112 21.41 2.83 3.77
N ALA A 113 21.01 3.37 2.61
CA ALA A 113 19.60 3.53 2.25
C ALA A 113 18.92 2.16 2.07
N VAL A 114 19.60 1.21 1.44
CA VAL A 114 19.10 -0.18 1.29
C VAL A 114 18.96 -0.86 2.65
N ARG A 115 19.97 -0.75 3.52
CA ARG A 115 19.92 -1.32 4.88
C ARG A 115 18.79 -0.70 5.71
N LEU A 116 18.61 0.62 5.62
CA LEU A 116 17.54 1.32 6.32
C LEU A 116 16.17 0.87 5.81
N ALA A 117 15.98 0.76 4.49
CA ALA A 117 14.74 0.29 3.89
C ALA A 117 14.39 -1.15 4.32
N LEU A 118 15.35 -2.07 4.32
CA LEU A 118 15.15 -3.43 4.81
C LEU A 118 14.78 -3.46 6.30
N ARG A 119 15.45 -2.64 7.12
CA ARG A 119 15.14 -2.52 8.55
C ARG A 119 13.76 -1.93 8.79
N ALA A 120 13.33 -0.97 7.97
CA ALA A 120 12.00 -0.40 8.01
C ALA A 120 10.90 -1.40 7.63
N LEU A 121 11.19 -2.36 6.73
CA LEU A 121 10.24 -3.42 6.35
C LEU A 121 10.15 -4.57 7.36
N HIS A 122 11.19 -4.79 8.16
CA HIS A 122 11.27 -5.91 9.11
C HIS A 122 10.04 -6.10 10.01
N PRO A 123 9.48 -5.04 10.66
CA PRO A 123 8.30 -5.19 11.51
C PRO A 123 7.05 -5.68 10.77
N PHE A 124 6.95 -5.42 9.47
CA PHE A 124 5.78 -5.74 8.65
C PHE A 124 5.87 -7.12 8.01
N LEU A 125 7.06 -7.52 7.55
CA LEU A 125 7.30 -8.83 6.95
C LEU A 125 7.48 -9.93 8.01
N GLN A 126 8.21 -9.64 9.10
CA GLN A 126 8.66 -10.59 10.12
C GLN A 126 9.30 -11.87 9.56
N ASP A 127 9.86 -11.80 8.35
CA ASP A 127 10.63 -12.87 7.71
C ASP A 127 12.04 -12.35 7.48
N ARG A 128 12.92 -12.66 8.43
CA ARG A 128 14.33 -12.27 8.37
C ARG A 128 15.06 -12.91 7.19
N GLY A 129 14.72 -14.15 6.84
CA GLY A 129 15.36 -14.86 5.74
C GLY A 129 15.08 -14.19 4.39
N MET A 130 13.86 -13.68 4.20
CA MET A 130 13.51 -12.92 2.98
C MET A 130 14.31 -11.63 2.84
N LEU A 131 14.49 -10.88 3.94
CA LEU A 131 15.30 -9.65 3.95
C LEU A 131 16.79 -9.94 3.71
N GLU A 132 17.32 -10.99 4.31
CA GLU A 132 18.71 -11.42 4.14
C GLU A 132 18.98 -11.88 2.71
N ARG A 133 18.05 -12.62 2.08
CA ARG A 133 18.18 -13.00 0.65
C ARG A 133 18.28 -11.77 -0.25
N PHE A 134 17.42 -10.77 -0.04
CA PHE A 134 17.51 -9.52 -0.79
C PHE A 134 18.86 -8.83 -0.58
N TRP A 135 19.30 -8.70 0.68
CA TRP A 135 20.58 -8.09 1.01
C TRP A 135 21.76 -8.80 0.33
N MET A 136 21.78 -10.13 0.35
CA MET A 136 22.83 -10.92 -0.29
C MET A 136 22.83 -10.75 -1.81
N ALA A 137 21.66 -10.75 -2.44
CA ALA A 137 21.54 -10.54 -3.89
C ALA A 137 21.95 -9.11 -4.31
N TYR A 138 21.71 -8.12 -3.46
CA TYR A 138 22.11 -6.74 -3.69
C TYR A 138 23.61 -6.50 -3.46
N ALA A 139 24.15 -7.01 -2.34
CA ALA A 139 25.55 -6.81 -1.97
C ALA A 139 26.51 -7.61 -2.86
N ASN A 140 26.10 -8.79 -3.31
CA ASN A 140 26.86 -9.66 -4.19
C ASN A 140 26.04 -9.94 -5.46
N PRO A 141 25.96 -8.97 -6.38
CA PRO A 141 25.16 -9.14 -7.59
C PRO A 141 25.71 -10.32 -8.40
N SER A 142 24.84 -11.30 -8.67
CA SER A 142 25.20 -12.42 -9.52
C SER A 142 25.54 -11.91 -10.93
N PRO A 143 26.59 -12.45 -11.57
CA PRO A 143 26.88 -12.15 -12.97
C PRO A 143 25.81 -12.69 -13.93
N HIS A 144 24.90 -13.53 -13.44
CA HIS A 144 23.85 -14.13 -14.24
C HIS A 144 22.57 -13.27 -14.28
N PRO A 145 21.92 -13.14 -15.45
CA PRO A 145 20.72 -12.29 -15.62
C PRO A 145 19.56 -12.64 -14.69
N TRP A 146 19.46 -13.91 -14.27
CA TRP A 146 18.38 -14.44 -13.44
C TRP A 146 18.69 -14.45 -11.93
N GLY A 147 19.92 -14.10 -11.52
CA GLY A 147 20.36 -14.11 -10.12
C GLY A 147 20.31 -12.75 -9.41
N GLY A 148 19.63 -11.77 -10.00
CA GLY A 148 19.61 -10.40 -9.51
C GLY A 148 18.62 -10.14 -8.36
N PRO A 149 18.79 -9.00 -7.65
CA PRO A 149 17.92 -8.58 -6.55
C PRO A 149 16.45 -8.36 -6.94
N GLY A 150 16.12 -8.24 -8.24
CA GLY A 150 14.75 -8.12 -8.74
C GLY A 150 13.83 -9.28 -8.36
N SER A 151 14.32 -10.52 -8.37
CA SER A 151 13.53 -11.68 -7.93
C SER A 151 13.18 -11.59 -6.43
N CYS A 152 14.17 -11.22 -5.61
CA CYS A 152 14.01 -11.02 -4.18
C CYS A 152 13.06 -9.84 -3.87
N PHE A 153 13.08 -8.78 -4.69
CA PHE A 153 12.14 -7.67 -4.57
C PHE A 153 10.69 -8.15 -4.71
N ASN A 154 10.41 -8.97 -5.72
CA ASN A 154 9.07 -9.51 -5.95
C ASN A 154 8.60 -10.41 -4.79
N ASP A 155 9.53 -11.17 -4.19
CA ASP A 155 9.22 -11.97 -3.00
C ASP A 155 8.86 -11.10 -1.78
N LEU A 156 9.56 -9.98 -1.58
CA LEU A 156 9.23 -9.01 -0.52
C LEU A 156 7.82 -8.44 -0.70
N VAL A 157 7.47 -8.03 -1.93
CA VAL A 157 6.14 -7.53 -2.28
C VAL A 157 5.07 -8.58 -2.01
N ARG A 158 5.29 -9.82 -2.47
CA ARG A 158 4.37 -10.95 -2.22
C ARG A 158 4.23 -11.25 -0.73
N GLY A 159 5.32 -11.19 0.03
CA GLY A 159 5.33 -11.38 1.47
C GLY A 159 4.45 -10.35 2.20
N LEU A 160 4.56 -9.07 1.83
CA LEU A 160 3.73 -8.00 2.39
C LEU A 160 2.25 -8.20 2.07
N MET A 161 1.93 -8.53 0.81
CA MET A 161 0.55 -8.79 0.39
C MET A 161 -0.05 -10.00 1.12
N LYS A 162 0.71 -11.09 1.31
CA LYS A 162 0.28 -12.28 2.06
C LYS A 162 -0.04 -11.95 3.52
N ARG A 163 0.61 -10.94 4.10
CA ARG A 163 0.36 -10.46 5.47
C ARG A 163 -0.75 -9.41 5.57
N GLY A 164 -1.44 -9.12 4.46
CA GLY A 164 -2.59 -8.21 4.43
C GLY A 164 -2.22 -6.73 4.35
N PHE A 165 -0.96 -6.39 4.05
CA PHE A 165 -0.58 -5.00 3.77
C PHE A 165 -0.96 -4.61 2.36
N ALA A 166 -1.47 -3.39 2.20
CA ALA A 166 -1.63 -2.83 0.89
C ALA A 166 -0.28 -2.44 0.29
N VAL A 167 -0.09 -2.79 -0.98
CA VAL A 167 1.09 -2.43 -1.75
C VAL A 167 0.62 -1.63 -2.97
N PRO A 168 1.16 -0.42 -3.22
CA PRO A 168 0.82 0.37 -4.39
C PRO A 168 0.98 -0.44 -5.69
N ALA A 169 0.10 -0.19 -6.66
CA ALA A 169 0.04 -0.96 -7.90
C ALA A 169 1.34 -0.91 -8.69
N GLU A 170 2.07 0.20 -8.61
CA GLU A 170 3.36 0.39 -9.26
C GLU A 170 4.44 -0.60 -8.81
N PHE A 171 4.30 -1.26 -7.66
CA PHE A 171 5.26 -2.24 -7.14
C PHE A 171 4.84 -3.70 -7.35
N ARG A 172 3.65 -3.95 -7.92
CA ARG A 172 3.12 -5.29 -8.16
C ARG A 172 3.60 -5.88 -9.47
#